data_AF-A0A1I5JJB9-F1
#
_entry.id   AF-A0A1I5JJB9-F1
#
_cell.length_a   1.000
_cell.length_b   1.000
_cell.length_c   1.000
_cell.angle_alpha   90.00
_cell.angle_beta   90.00
_cell.angle_gamma   90.00
#
_symmetry.space_group_name_H-M   'P 1'
#
loop_
_entity.id
_entity.type
_entity.pdbx_description
1 polymer ?
#
loop_
_entity_poly.entity_id
_entity_poly.type
_entity_poly.pdbx_seq_one_letter_code
_entity_poly.pdbx_strand_id
1 'polypeptide(L)'
;MLIASVETLHAQDFEPATEAVKNMGVGWNLGNTLEAHNQAAGTLDPTKSSYWGQQGLESEVCWGQVYATPELLKMIREAGFGAIRVPVTWYNHMDIDGKVNAAWMARVKEVVGYVLSQGMYCIINVHHDTGADISGKSYHWIKAQGSNYTTNKAKFKNLWNQIATEFKDYDQKLLFESYNEMLDNDNSWNYASSKNSGSYNVTKANDAYKAISDYAQSFVDAVRATGGNNVNRNLVVNTYAASCGSGSWNTHLQEPLSKLTVPTDPATNHIMVQVHDYPNIENGITSVKNEIDNMINRWNTYFISKGIPMILGEWGTANVDKGDGKTDYDVRRDVMFQFADYMVKKCKEYHVATFYWMGLSDGIFRIQPIFNQPDLAQTIVNAYHGSTSGYKYPTIADTGGVLNCLQKEKTIEWGSGITITNSAFSSFENSVKLKLTFTVTSNSSQDIQFNDGSWEHLTGVFVDGTPKGADYNPSGTVGTEYNVTVTFDQSVYNTLCQKGMIIQGSNVTIKKAVVEGTIVSGITPLVIDRPVDNTYYNLKGQRVTHPQKGIYIQNGKKIVFK
;
A
#
# COMPACT_ATOMS: atom_id res chain seq x y z
N MET A 1 -18.21 -50.77 21.01
CA MET A 1 -18.84 -50.00 19.93
C MET A 1 -18.70 -48.53 20.31
N LEU A 2 -17.64 -47.85 19.84
CA LEU A 2 -17.49 -46.41 20.07
C LEU A 2 -18.42 -45.70 19.07
N ILE A 3 -19.38 -44.95 19.59
CA ILE A 3 -20.20 -44.04 18.79
C ILE A 3 -19.33 -42.80 18.56
N ALA A 4 -18.80 -42.65 17.34
CA ALA A 4 -18.21 -41.39 16.90
C ALA A 4 -19.34 -40.36 16.82
N SER A 5 -19.22 -39.27 17.59
CA SER A 5 -20.06 -38.10 17.43
C SER A 5 -19.81 -37.53 16.04
N VAL A 6 -20.82 -37.59 15.18
CA VAL A 6 -20.85 -36.83 13.94
C VAL A 6 -20.99 -35.37 14.36
N GLU A 7 -19.89 -34.63 14.43
CA GLU A 7 -19.94 -33.17 14.40
C GLU A 7 -20.54 -32.79 13.04
N THR A 8 -21.79 -32.37 13.05
CA THR A 8 -22.37 -31.64 11.94
C THR A 8 -21.53 -30.38 11.74
N LEU A 9 -20.70 -30.36 10.69
CA LEU A 9 -20.10 -29.15 10.14
C LEU A 9 -21.22 -28.14 9.88
N HIS A 10 -21.45 -27.24 10.82
CA HIS A 10 -22.27 -26.07 10.56
C HIS A 10 -21.56 -25.28 9.44
N ALA A 11 -22.27 -25.00 8.35
CA ALA A 11 -21.80 -24.03 7.37
C ALA A 11 -21.44 -22.75 8.14
N GLN A 12 -20.23 -22.24 7.95
CA GLN A 12 -19.85 -20.98 8.56
C GLN A 12 -20.78 -19.90 8.01
N ASP A 13 -21.44 -19.15 8.89
CA ASP A 13 -22.26 -18.02 8.44
C ASP A 13 -21.34 -16.93 7.87
N PHE A 14 -21.61 -16.55 6.61
CA PHE A 14 -20.92 -15.45 5.93
C PHE A 14 -21.82 -14.21 5.99
N GLU A 15 -21.28 -13.13 6.55
CA GLU A 15 -21.97 -11.86 6.65
C GLU A 15 -22.20 -11.26 5.25
N PRO A 16 -23.32 -10.55 5.05
CA PRO A 16 -23.55 -9.81 3.82
C PRO A 16 -22.44 -8.77 3.59
N ALA A 17 -22.18 -8.49 2.32
CA ALA A 17 -21.21 -7.50 1.89
C ALA A 17 -21.45 -6.11 2.52
N THR A 18 -22.71 -5.73 2.76
CA THR A 18 -23.05 -4.46 3.41
C THR A 18 -22.55 -4.35 4.84
N GLU A 19 -22.48 -5.46 5.57
CA GLU A 19 -21.94 -5.50 6.94
C GLU A 19 -20.42 -5.62 6.92
N ALA A 20 -19.86 -6.45 6.03
CA ALA A 20 -18.42 -6.57 5.87
C ALA A 20 -17.75 -5.21 5.61
N VAL A 21 -18.28 -4.38 4.69
CA VAL A 21 -17.72 -3.04 4.42
C VAL A 21 -17.76 -2.13 5.66
N LYS A 22 -18.81 -2.18 6.47
CA LYS A 22 -18.86 -1.42 7.73
C LYS A 22 -17.80 -1.92 8.72
N ASN A 23 -17.66 -3.24 8.82
CA ASN A 23 -16.76 -3.90 9.76
C ASN A 23 -15.27 -3.77 9.38
N MET A 24 -14.96 -3.57 8.09
CA MET A 24 -13.60 -3.23 7.63
C MET A 24 -13.11 -1.90 8.19
N GLY A 25 -13.98 -0.90 8.26
CA GLY A 25 -13.65 0.45 8.70
C GLY A 25 -12.59 1.13 7.82
N VAL A 26 -11.48 1.56 8.44
CA VAL A 26 -10.28 2.02 7.73
C VAL A 26 -9.30 0.88 7.54
N GLY A 27 -8.82 0.74 6.31
CA GLY A 27 -7.86 -0.25 5.87
C GLY A 27 -6.61 0.37 5.26
N TRP A 28 -5.65 -0.49 4.97
CA TRP A 28 -4.35 -0.14 4.41
C TRP A 28 -3.98 -1.09 3.27
N ASN A 29 -3.37 -0.57 2.20
CA ASN A 29 -2.79 -1.37 1.14
C ASN A 29 -1.35 -1.74 1.49
N LEU A 30 -1.05 -3.04 1.48
CA LEU A 30 0.32 -3.56 1.50
C LEU A 30 0.95 -3.42 0.11
N GLY A 31 1.08 -2.16 -0.35
CA GLY A 31 1.48 -1.84 -1.70
C GLY A 31 2.99 -1.99 -1.94
N ASN A 32 3.36 -2.05 -3.22
CA ASN A 32 4.65 -2.36 -3.82
C ASN A 32 5.34 -3.60 -3.21
N THR A 33 4.54 -4.58 -2.82
CA THR A 33 4.97 -5.83 -2.17
C THR A 33 4.67 -7.01 -3.09
N LEU A 34 3.54 -7.72 -2.93
CA LEU A 34 3.23 -8.92 -3.75
C LEU A 34 2.74 -8.57 -5.16
N GLU A 35 2.41 -7.33 -5.46
CA GLU A 35 2.18 -6.87 -6.82
C GLU A 35 3.45 -6.50 -7.58
N ALA A 36 4.58 -6.34 -6.88
CA ALA A 36 5.81 -5.91 -7.49
C ALA A 36 6.29 -6.92 -8.53
N HIS A 37 6.69 -6.41 -9.69
CA HIS A 37 7.11 -7.23 -10.81
C HIS A 37 8.25 -6.57 -11.58
N ASN A 38 9.07 -7.38 -12.25
CA ASN A 38 10.10 -6.90 -13.15
C ASN A 38 9.77 -7.30 -14.59
N GLN A 39 9.70 -6.35 -15.52
CA GLN A 39 9.52 -6.64 -16.97
C GLN A 39 10.74 -6.28 -17.83
N ALA A 40 11.93 -6.20 -17.22
CA ALA A 40 13.24 -5.88 -17.81
C ALA A 40 13.27 -5.78 -19.35
N ALA A 41 13.30 -4.54 -19.86
CA ALA A 41 13.48 -4.18 -21.27
C ALA A 41 12.77 -5.08 -22.31
N GLY A 42 11.54 -5.55 -22.01
CA GLY A 42 10.73 -6.32 -22.95
C GLY A 42 11.06 -7.82 -23.07
N THR A 43 11.92 -8.35 -22.20
CA THR A 43 12.19 -9.81 -22.12
C THR A 43 11.07 -10.58 -21.42
N LEU A 44 10.21 -9.88 -20.69
CA LEU A 44 9.18 -10.44 -19.81
C LEU A 44 7.81 -9.81 -20.11
N ASP A 45 7.36 -9.96 -21.35
CA ASP A 45 6.10 -9.41 -21.86
C ASP A 45 4.99 -10.49 -21.82
N PRO A 46 4.05 -10.44 -20.86
CA PRO A 46 3.00 -11.46 -20.71
C PRO A 46 1.98 -11.49 -21.84
N THR A 47 2.03 -10.54 -22.78
CA THR A 47 1.17 -10.53 -23.97
C THR A 47 1.69 -11.42 -25.09
N LYS A 48 2.96 -11.84 -25.02
CA LYS A 48 3.61 -12.69 -26.01
C LYS A 48 3.54 -14.16 -25.63
N SER A 49 3.29 -15.01 -26.62
CA SER A 49 3.29 -16.47 -26.44
C SER A 49 4.67 -17.05 -26.10
N SER A 50 5.76 -16.28 -26.22
CA SER A 50 7.11 -16.71 -25.85
C SER A 50 7.42 -16.54 -24.36
N TYR A 51 6.50 -15.98 -23.58
CA TYR A 51 6.70 -15.68 -22.18
C TYR A 51 6.35 -16.87 -21.27
N TRP A 52 7.33 -17.38 -20.52
CA TRP A 52 7.17 -18.51 -19.59
C TRP A 52 7.63 -18.20 -18.16
N GLY A 53 7.52 -16.93 -17.74
CA GLY A 53 8.16 -16.42 -16.55
C GLY A 53 7.66 -17.04 -15.24
N GLN A 54 8.60 -17.58 -14.46
CA GLN A 54 8.42 -17.82 -13.03
C GLN A 54 9.54 -17.08 -12.30
N GLN A 55 9.34 -15.79 -12.06
CA GLN A 55 10.15 -15.07 -11.09
C GLN A 55 10.01 -15.75 -9.72
N GLY A 56 11.08 -15.72 -8.93
CA GLY A 56 11.06 -16.29 -7.59
C GLY A 56 10.40 -15.34 -6.58
N LEU A 57 10.54 -15.68 -5.30
CA LEU A 57 9.96 -14.89 -4.21
C LEU A 57 10.60 -13.50 -4.09
N GLU A 58 11.76 -13.27 -4.70
CA GLU A 58 12.41 -11.96 -4.76
C GLU A 58 11.59 -10.89 -5.47
N SER A 59 10.56 -11.26 -6.25
CA SER A 59 9.60 -10.30 -6.80
C SER A 59 8.93 -9.46 -5.72
N GLU A 60 8.64 -10.03 -4.54
CA GLU A 60 7.99 -9.30 -3.43
C GLU A 60 8.77 -8.06 -2.96
N VAL A 61 10.08 -8.04 -3.20
CA VAL A 61 10.98 -6.97 -2.76
C VAL A 61 11.60 -6.20 -3.92
N CYS A 62 11.21 -6.47 -5.17
CA CYS A 62 11.88 -5.91 -6.34
C CYS A 62 11.59 -4.42 -6.58
N TRP A 63 10.59 -3.85 -5.90
CA TRP A 63 10.27 -2.42 -5.91
C TRP A 63 10.64 -1.69 -4.60
N GLY A 64 11.58 -2.25 -3.84
CA GLY A 64 12.20 -1.56 -2.70
C GLY A 64 11.48 -1.73 -1.36
N GLN A 65 10.36 -2.46 -1.33
CA GLN A 65 9.76 -2.94 -0.09
C GLN A 65 10.52 -4.16 0.45
N VAL A 66 10.15 -4.57 1.66
CA VAL A 66 10.69 -5.76 2.33
C VAL A 66 9.62 -6.84 2.40
N TYR A 67 10.02 -8.08 2.65
CA TYR A 67 9.05 -9.17 2.80
C TYR A 67 8.05 -8.82 3.89
N ALA A 68 6.76 -9.01 3.65
CA ALA A 68 5.74 -8.83 4.67
C ALA A 68 5.99 -9.77 5.86
N THR A 69 5.71 -9.29 7.07
CA THR A 69 5.91 -10.05 8.32
C THR A 69 4.67 -9.97 9.21
N PRO A 70 4.37 -10.98 10.04
CA PRO A 70 3.24 -10.91 10.96
C PRO A 70 3.33 -9.73 11.93
N GLU A 71 4.53 -9.30 12.32
CA GLU A 71 4.74 -8.16 13.20
C GLU A 71 4.31 -6.83 12.55
N LEU A 72 4.50 -6.68 11.23
CA LEU A 72 4.00 -5.52 10.48
C LEU A 72 2.48 -5.47 10.55
N LEU A 73 1.79 -6.58 10.25
CA LEU A 73 0.33 -6.62 10.26
C LEU A 73 -0.23 -6.45 11.67
N LYS A 74 0.46 -6.97 12.69
CA LYS A 74 0.14 -6.72 14.10
C LYS A 74 0.23 -5.23 14.44
N MET A 75 1.28 -4.54 14.02
CA MET A 75 1.43 -3.09 14.25
C MET A 75 0.27 -2.32 13.61
N ILE A 76 -0.08 -2.62 12.35
CA ILE A 76 -1.19 -1.95 11.65
C ILE A 76 -2.52 -2.20 12.39
N ARG A 77 -2.76 -3.42 12.90
CA ARG A 77 -3.93 -3.71 13.74
C ARG A 77 -3.93 -2.91 15.04
N GLU A 78 -2.81 -2.87 15.77
CA GLU A 78 -2.68 -2.12 17.03
C GLU A 78 -2.82 -0.60 16.83
N ALA A 79 -2.60 -0.09 15.63
CA ALA A 79 -2.82 1.31 15.27
C ALA A 79 -4.30 1.65 15.00
N GLY A 80 -5.19 0.66 14.90
CA GLY A 80 -6.64 0.85 14.76
C GLY A 80 -7.21 0.58 13.37
N PHE A 81 -6.42 0.01 12.46
CA PHE A 81 -6.91 -0.46 11.16
C PHE A 81 -7.67 -1.80 11.30
N GLY A 82 -8.72 -1.95 10.49
CA GLY A 82 -9.61 -3.12 10.50
C GLY A 82 -9.43 -4.06 9.31
N ALA A 83 -8.75 -3.62 8.26
CA ALA A 83 -8.62 -4.37 7.02
C ALA A 83 -7.28 -4.10 6.31
N ILE A 84 -6.78 -5.09 5.59
CA ILE A 84 -5.62 -4.99 4.71
C ILE A 84 -6.03 -5.41 3.31
N ARG A 85 -5.70 -4.59 2.32
CA ARG A 85 -5.69 -5.01 0.92
C ARG A 85 -4.27 -5.45 0.56
N VAL A 86 -4.15 -6.64 0.00
CA VAL A 86 -2.90 -7.28 -0.41
C VAL A 86 -2.95 -7.41 -1.94
N PRO A 87 -2.52 -6.38 -2.68
CA PRO A 87 -2.27 -6.44 -4.11
C PRO A 87 -1.41 -7.64 -4.51
N VAL A 88 -1.79 -8.39 -5.55
CA VAL A 88 -0.95 -9.49 -6.07
C VAL A 88 -0.91 -9.47 -7.58
N THR A 89 0.29 -9.54 -8.15
CA THR A 89 0.51 -9.72 -9.59
C THR A 89 0.86 -11.18 -9.84
N TRP A 90 0.24 -11.78 -10.85
CA TRP A 90 0.30 -13.23 -11.05
C TRP A 90 1.04 -13.64 -12.31
N TYR A 91 0.98 -12.84 -13.38
CA TYR A 91 1.53 -13.23 -14.68
C TYR A 91 3.00 -13.67 -14.59
N ASN A 92 3.82 -13.03 -13.75
CA ASN A 92 5.24 -13.33 -13.57
C ASN A 92 5.54 -14.55 -12.70
N HIS A 93 4.48 -15.23 -12.26
CA HIS A 93 4.52 -16.46 -11.50
C HIS A 93 3.61 -17.52 -12.11
N MET A 94 3.26 -17.40 -13.40
CA MET A 94 2.43 -18.35 -14.13
C MET A 94 3.21 -19.02 -15.27
N ASP A 95 3.01 -20.32 -15.47
CA ASP A 95 3.51 -21.00 -16.68
C ASP A 95 2.63 -20.74 -17.92
N ILE A 96 2.98 -21.37 -19.05
CA ILE A 96 2.23 -21.27 -20.32
C ILE A 96 0.74 -21.54 -20.16
N ASP A 97 0.43 -22.62 -19.43
CA ASP A 97 -0.93 -23.11 -19.24
C ASP A 97 -1.70 -22.26 -18.20
N GLY A 98 -1.02 -21.26 -17.63
CA GLY A 98 -1.55 -20.37 -16.62
C GLY A 98 -1.57 -21.01 -15.23
N LYS A 99 -0.76 -22.05 -14.99
CA LYS A 99 -0.60 -22.62 -13.65
C LYS A 99 0.28 -21.71 -12.81
N VAL A 100 -0.21 -21.34 -11.64
CA VAL A 100 0.53 -20.51 -10.68
C VAL A 100 1.66 -21.33 -10.05
N ASN A 101 2.84 -20.73 -9.92
CA ASN A 101 3.98 -21.30 -9.23
C ASN A 101 3.61 -21.58 -7.76
N ALA A 102 3.85 -22.82 -7.32
CA ALA A 102 3.42 -23.28 -6.00
C ALA A 102 4.08 -22.51 -4.84
N ALA A 103 5.34 -22.08 -5.00
CA ALA A 103 6.02 -21.29 -3.97
C ALA A 103 5.42 -19.87 -3.87
N TRP A 104 5.05 -19.28 -5.02
CA TRP A 104 4.36 -17.99 -5.03
C TRP A 104 2.98 -18.06 -4.36
N MET A 105 2.14 -19.05 -4.74
CA MET A 105 0.84 -19.26 -4.10
C MET A 105 0.98 -19.47 -2.58
N ALA A 106 1.96 -20.28 -2.15
CA ALA A 106 2.25 -20.49 -0.73
C ALA A 106 2.66 -19.20 -0.02
N ARG A 107 3.45 -18.33 -0.68
CA ARG A 107 3.84 -17.04 -0.11
C ARG A 107 2.66 -16.08 0.02
N VAL A 108 1.79 -15.99 -0.99
CA VAL A 108 0.54 -15.21 -0.91
C VAL A 108 -0.31 -15.71 0.25
N LYS A 109 -0.46 -17.03 0.40
CA LYS A 109 -1.21 -17.66 1.49
C LYS A 109 -0.63 -17.34 2.87
N GLU A 110 0.69 -17.30 2.99
CA GLU A 110 1.38 -16.91 4.22
C GLU A 110 1.05 -15.46 4.62
N VAL A 111 1.11 -14.52 3.68
CA VAL A 111 0.79 -13.10 3.92
C VAL A 111 -0.70 -12.91 4.26
N VAL A 112 -1.60 -13.60 3.57
CA VAL A 112 -3.03 -13.65 3.94
C VAL A 112 -3.21 -14.16 5.37
N GLY A 113 -2.48 -15.23 5.73
CA GLY A 113 -2.46 -15.77 7.09
C GLY A 113 -2.02 -14.75 8.13
N TYR A 114 -1.01 -13.92 7.84
CA TYR A 114 -0.59 -12.84 8.73
C TYR A 114 -1.71 -11.85 8.98
N VAL A 115 -2.43 -11.41 7.95
CA VAL A 115 -3.56 -10.47 8.09
C VAL A 115 -4.67 -11.06 8.95
N LEU A 116 -5.12 -12.27 8.61
CA LEU A 116 -6.27 -12.90 9.26
C LEU A 116 -5.97 -13.30 10.71
N SER A 117 -4.71 -13.65 11.03
CA SER A 117 -4.29 -13.92 12.41
C SER A 117 -4.47 -12.73 13.35
N GLN A 118 -4.53 -11.51 12.82
CA GLN A 118 -4.80 -10.28 13.58
C GLN A 118 -6.31 -9.96 13.66
N GLY A 119 -7.15 -10.83 13.10
CA GLY A 119 -8.60 -10.64 13.02
C GLY A 119 -9.03 -9.51 12.08
N MET A 120 -8.16 -9.05 11.18
CA MET A 120 -8.47 -8.05 10.15
C MET A 120 -9.12 -8.70 8.93
N TYR A 121 -9.88 -7.92 8.15
CA TYR A 121 -10.26 -8.33 6.79
C TYR A 121 -9.04 -8.33 5.87
N CYS A 122 -9.02 -9.24 4.90
CA CYS A 122 -7.99 -9.35 3.89
C CYS A 122 -8.65 -9.34 2.50
N ILE A 123 -8.22 -8.45 1.62
CA ILE A 123 -8.63 -8.44 0.21
C ILE A 123 -7.42 -8.84 -0.63
N ILE A 124 -7.53 -9.90 -1.43
CA ILE A 124 -6.52 -10.25 -2.46
C ILE A 124 -7.12 -10.06 -3.85
N ASN A 125 -6.29 -9.69 -4.82
CA ASN A 125 -6.74 -9.37 -6.17
C ASN A 125 -5.82 -9.90 -7.27
N VAL A 126 -6.13 -9.47 -8.49
CA VAL A 126 -5.29 -9.61 -9.69
C VAL A 126 -4.85 -8.20 -10.11
N HIS A 127 -3.59 -7.84 -9.84
CA HIS A 127 -3.13 -6.44 -9.76
C HIS A 127 -2.51 -5.91 -11.07
N HIS A 128 -1.18 -6.00 -11.25
CA HIS A 128 -0.49 -5.57 -12.48
C HIS A 128 -0.54 -6.61 -13.60
N ASP A 129 -1.48 -7.55 -13.51
CA ASP A 129 -2.02 -8.24 -14.68
C ASP A 129 -2.88 -7.30 -15.54
N THR A 130 -3.34 -6.19 -14.94
CA THR A 130 -4.02 -5.04 -15.56
C THR A 130 -3.15 -3.77 -15.44
N GLY A 131 -3.36 -2.79 -16.31
CA GLY A 131 -2.69 -1.49 -16.18
C GLY A 131 -2.40 -0.83 -17.52
N ALA A 132 -1.61 0.25 -17.47
CA ALA A 132 -1.17 1.00 -18.64
C ALA A 132 0.13 0.44 -19.20
N ASP A 133 0.11 -0.03 -20.45
CA ASP A 133 1.33 -0.47 -21.12
C ASP A 133 2.29 0.71 -21.35
N ILE A 134 3.57 0.47 -21.08
CA ILE A 134 4.66 1.37 -21.45
C ILE A 134 5.62 0.59 -22.34
N SER A 135 5.70 0.99 -23.60
CA SER A 135 6.52 0.29 -24.61
C SER A 135 7.96 0.09 -24.11
N GLY A 136 8.43 -1.16 -24.18
CA GLY A 136 9.75 -1.57 -23.73
C GLY A 136 9.94 -1.62 -22.21
N LYS A 137 8.90 -1.36 -21.41
CA LYS A 137 8.99 -1.31 -19.94
C LYS A 137 7.96 -2.17 -19.23
N SER A 138 6.69 -2.15 -19.65
CA SER A 138 5.60 -2.84 -18.96
C SER A 138 4.44 -3.15 -19.89
N TYR A 139 3.90 -4.35 -19.78
CA TYR A 139 2.80 -4.88 -20.59
C TYR A 139 1.83 -5.68 -19.72
N HIS A 140 0.54 -5.57 -20.01
CA HIS A 140 -0.54 -6.14 -19.19
C HIS A 140 -1.45 -7.00 -20.07
N TRP A 141 -1.74 -8.22 -19.64
CA TRP A 141 -2.45 -9.20 -20.47
C TRP A 141 -3.97 -9.09 -20.36
N ILE A 142 -4.50 -8.54 -19.26
CA ILE A 142 -5.93 -8.31 -19.05
C ILE A 142 -6.27 -6.87 -19.42
N LYS A 143 -7.06 -6.70 -20.50
CA LYS A 143 -7.45 -5.38 -21.02
C LYS A 143 -8.97 -5.30 -21.21
N ALA A 144 -9.51 -4.10 -21.01
CA ALA A 144 -10.92 -3.77 -21.22
C ALA A 144 -11.21 -3.65 -22.72
N GLN A 145 -11.23 -4.80 -23.40
CA GLN A 145 -11.57 -4.92 -24.81
C GLN A 145 -12.16 -6.31 -25.08
N GLY A 146 -13.24 -6.40 -25.87
CA GLY A 146 -13.97 -7.64 -26.10
C GLY A 146 -13.12 -8.73 -26.77
N SER A 147 -12.22 -8.35 -27.68
CA SER A 147 -11.28 -9.30 -28.30
C SER A 147 -10.23 -9.81 -27.31
N ASN A 148 -9.73 -8.96 -26.40
CA ASN A 148 -8.80 -9.39 -25.35
C ASN A 148 -9.50 -10.36 -24.39
N TYR A 149 -10.73 -10.02 -23.95
CA TYR A 149 -11.57 -10.92 -23.15
C TYR A 149 -11.78 -12.27 -23.83
N THR A 150 -12.13 -12.29 -25.12
CA THR A 150 -12.36 -13.54 -25.87
C THR A 150 -11.12 -14.44 -25.85
N THR A 151 -9.93 -13.86 -26.05
CA THR A 151 -8.65 -14.58 -26.02
C THR A 151 -8.28 -15.08 -24.62
N ASN A 152 -8.48 -14.24 -23.59
CA ASN A 152 -7.89 -14.45 -22.27
C ASN A 152 -8.87 -15.01 -21.22
N LYS A 153 -10.18 -15.08 -21.53
CA LYS A 153 -11.22 -15.57 -20.61
C LYS A 153 -10.87 -16.90 -19.95
N ALA A 154 -10.40 -17.88 -20.73
CA ALA A 154 -10.07 -19.20 -20.19
C ALA A 154 -8.92 -19.14 -19.17
N LYS A 155 -7.86 -18.38 -19.49
CA LYS A 155 -6.70 -18.18 -18.61
C LYS A 155 -7.07 -17.40 -17.35
N PHE A 156 -7.89 -16.35 -17.48
CA PHE A 156 -8.42 -15.58 -16.36
C PHE A 156 -9.27 -16.44 -15.41
N LYS A 157 -10.19 -17.24 -15.95
CA LYS A 157 -10.98 -18.18 -15.14
C LYS A 157 -10.10 -19.25 -14.49
N ASN A 158 -9.07 -19.74 -15.18
CA ASN A 158 -8.13 -20.71 -14.61
C ASN A 158 -7.33 -20.12 -13.44
N LEU A 159 -6.88 -18.87 -13.55
CA LEU A 159 -6.22 -18.16 -12.45
C LEU A 159 -7.14 -18.07 -11.23
N TRP A 160 -8.37 -17.58 -11.42
CA TRP A 160 -9.34 -17.46 -10.32
C TRP A 160 -9.76 -18.81 -9.73
N ASN A 161 -9.88 -19.86 -10.54
CA ASN A 161 -10.14 -21.21 -10.04
C ASN A 161 -9.02 -21.70 -9.11
N GLN A 162 -7.76 -21.45 -9.47
CA GLN A 162 -6.60 -21.84 -8.64
C GLN A 162 -6.59 -21.06 -7.32
N ILE A 163 -6.74 -19.73 -7.37
CA ILE A 163 -6.80 -18.87 -6.18
C ILE A 163 -7.97 -19.29 -5.28
N ALA A 164 -9.18 -19.37 -5.84
CA ALA A 164 -10.37 -19.74 -5.06
C ALA A 164 -10.25 -21.14 -4.46
N THR A 165 -9.65 -22.11 -5.16
CA THR A 165 -9.42 -23.45 -4.62
C THR A 165 -8.43 -23.44 -3.44
N GLU A 166 -7.32 -22.72 -3.55
CA GLU A 166 -6.32 -22.62 -2.48
C GLU A 166 -6.90 -22.02 -1.19
N PHE A 167 -7.74 -21.00 -1.35
CA PHE A 167 -8.34 -20.24 -0.25
C PHE A 167 -9.76 -20.67 0.11
N LYS A 168 -10.22 -21.82 -0.41
CA LYS A 168 -11.61 -22.26 -0.31
C LYS A 168 -12.14 -22.37 1.12
N ASP A 169 -11.30 -22.80 2.06
CA ASP A 169 -11.71 -23.08 3.44
C ASP A 169 -11.50 -21.89 4.39
N TYR A 170 -11.01 -20.74 3.88
CA TYR A 170 -10.86 -19.53 4.66
C TYR A 170 -12.21 -18.89 4.99
N ASP A 171 -12.29 -18.20 6.13
CA ASP A 171 -13.53 -17.58 6.60
C ASP A 171 -13.94 -16.31 5.80
N GLN A 172 -15.02 -15.68 6.25
CA GLN A 172 -15.63 -14.48 5.68
C GLN A 172 -14.74 -13.22 5.66
N LYS A 173 -13.65 -13.19 6.42
CA LYS A 173 -12.74 -12.03 6.44
C LYS A 173 -11.80 -12.00 5.25
N LEU A 174 -11.65 -13.12 4.52
CA LEU A 174 -10.95 -13.13 3.24
C LEU A 174 -11.92 -12.85 2.08
N LEU A 175 -11.63 -11.81 1.32
CA LEU A 175 -12.38 -11.40 0.14
C LEU A 175 -11.50 -11.47 -1.11
N PHE A 176 -12.14 -11.64 -2.25
CA PHE A 176 -11.49 -11.65 -3.56
C PHE A 176 -11.97 -10.44 -4.37
N GLU A 177 -11.01 -9.72 -4.95
CA GLU A 177 -11.25 -8.63 -5.89
C GLU A 177 -10.89 -9.04 -7.31
N SER A 178 -11.83 -8.91 -8.24
CA SER A 178 -11.75 -9.46 -9.60
C SER A 178 -10.48 -9.10 -10.39
N TYR A 179 -10.10 -7.83 -10.35
CA TYR A 179 -8.99 -7.20 -11.08
C TYR A 179 -8.83 -5.76 -10.61
N ASN A 180 -7.63 -5.19 -10.74
CA ASN A 180 -7.29 -3.85 -10.24
C ASN A 180 -7.78 -2.69 -11.11
N GLU A 181 -6.96 -2.26 -12.08
CA GLU A 181 -7.14 -1.03 -12.87
C GLU A 181 -7.10 -1.37 -14.36
N MET A 182 -8.15 -2.05 -14.82
CA MET A 182 -8.23 -2.52 -16.21
C MET A 182 -8.53 -1.36 -17.16
N LEU A 183 -7.61 -1.14 -18.11
CA LEU A 183 -7.70 -0.10 -19.14
C LEU A 183 -8.00 -0.71 -20.52
N ASP A 184 -8.46 0.13 -21.45
CA ASP A 184 -8.55 -0.26 -22.86
C ASP A 184 -7.16 -0.34 -23.52
N ASN A 185 -7.11 -0.81 -24.77
CA ASN A 185 -5.86 -0.93 -25.52
C ASN A 185 -5.13 0.40 -25.76
N ASP A 186 -5.81 1.54 -25.63
CA ASP A 186 -5.21 2.87 -25.76
C ASP A 186 -4.66 3.38 -24.41
N ASN A 187 -4.69 2.56 -23.35
CA ASN A 187 -4.29 2.88 -21.98
C ASN A 187 -5.02 4.11 -21.42
N SER A 188 -6.32 4.23 -21.73
CA SER A 188 -7.16 5.37 -21.36
C SER A 188 -7.48 5.39 -19.87
N TRP A 189 -7.11 6.47 -19.17
CA TRP A 189 -7.50 6.70 -17.76
C TRP A 189 -8.81 7.50 -17.67
N ASN A 190 -9.42 7.52 -16.49
CA ASN A 190 -10.70 8.18 -16.17
C ASN A 190 -11.94 7.52 -16.81
N TYR A 191 -11.97 7.34 -18.13
CA TYR A 191 -13.08 6.69 -18.83
C TYR A 191 -12.59 6.04 -20.13
N ALA A 192 -13.32 5.06 -20.63
CA ALA A 192 -12.93 4.32 -21.81
C ALA A 192 -12.89 5.21 -23.06
N SER A 193 -11.90 5.00 -23.92
CA SER A 193 -11.57 5.79 -25.10
C SER A 193 -11.10 7.23 -24.85
N SER A 194 -10.76 7.61 -23.60
CA SER A 194 -10.26 8.96 -23.28
C SER A 194 -8.96 9.32 -24.01
N LYS A 195 -8.13 8.32 -24.37
CA LYS A 195 -6.92 8.50 -25.18
C LYS A 195 -7.08 8.15 -26.66
N ASN A 196 -8.31 7.89 -27.13
CA ASN A 196 -8.52 7.56 -28.54
C ASN A 196 -8.05 8.71 -29.46
N SER A 197 -7.26 8.35 -30.48
CA SER A 197 -6.89 9.26 -31.56
C SER A 197 -8.15 9.74 -32.31
N GLY A 198 -8.48 11.03 -32.21
CA GLY A 198 -9.61 11.64 -32.92
C GLY A 198 -10.85 11.95 -32.07
N SER A 199 -10.71 12.11 -30.75
CA SER A 199 -11.79 12.32 -29.75
C SER A 199 -12.48 11.03 -29.29
N TYR A 200 -13.37 11.14 -28.29
CA TYR A 200 -14.10 10.00 -27.70
C TYR A 200 -14.76 9.11 -28.76
N ASN A 201 -14.61 7.78 -28.60
CA ASN A 201 -15.18 6.80 -29.52
C ASN A 201 -16.15 5.89 -28.76
N VAL A 202 -17.45 6.12 -28.96
CA VAL A 202 -18.53 5.41 -28.25
C VAL A 202 -18.51 3.89 -28.49
N THR A 203 -18.11 3.43 -29.68
CA THR A 203 -18.03 2.01 -29.98
C THR A 203 -16.92 1.34 -29.19
N LYS A 204 -15.72 1.93 -29.17
CA LYS A 204 -14.59 1.46 -28.34
C LYS A 204 -14.95 1.50 -26.85
N ALA A 205 -15.57 2.59 -26.40
CA ALA A 205 -15.96 2.75 -25.00
C ALA A 205 -16.97 1.67 -24.56
N ASN A 206 -18.03 1.45 -25.35
CA ASN A 206 -19.01 0.41 -25.05
C ASN A 206 -18.41 -1.01 -25.06
N ASP A 207 -17.50 -1.31 -25.99
CA ASP A 207 -16.77 -2.59 -25.99
C ASP A 207 -15.93 -2.77 -24.72
N ALA A 208 -15.25 -1.71 -24.27
CA ALA A 208 -14.46 -1.73 -23.05
C ALA A 208 -15.32 -1.95 -21.79
N TYR A 209 -16.43 -1.22 -21.63
CA TYR A 209 -17.34 -1.41 -20.48
C TYR A 209 -18.00 -2.80 -20.49
N LYS A 210 -18.29 -3.33 -21.68
CA LYS A 210 -18.77 -4.71 -21.83
C LYS A 210 -17.70 -5.70 -21.38
N ALA A 211 -16.44 -5.53 -21.80
CA ALA A 211 -15.34 -6.40 -21.40
C ALA A 211 -15.11 -6.39 -19.88
N ILE A 212 -15.17 -5.22 -19.23
CA ILE A 212 -15.15 -5.08 -17.76
C ILE A 212 -16.23 -5.96 -17.12
N SER A 213 -17.48 -5.81 -17.57
CA SER A 213 -18.62 -6.57 -17.03
C SER A 213 -18.49 -8.08 -17.30
N ASP A 214 -17.99 -8.46 -18.48
CA ASP A 214 -17.77 -9.85 -18.87
C ASP A 214 -16.66 -10.55 -18.05
N TYR A 215 -15.56 -9.84 -17.75
CA TYR A 215 -14.51 -10.31 -16.85
C TYR A 215 -15.04 -10.44 -15.42
N ALA A 216 -15.83 -9.46 -14.94
CA ALA A 216 -16.43 -9.49 -13.61
C ALA A 216 -17.37 -10.71 -13.44
N GLN A 217 -18.21 -11.00 -14.43
CA GLN A 217 -19.06 -12.19 -14.41
C GLN A 217 -18.22 -13.48 -14.46
N SER A 218 -17.19 -13.54 -15.31
CA SER A 218 -16.31 -14.72 -15.39
C SER A 218 -15.59 -15.01 -14.09
N PHE A 219 -15.22 -13.97 -13.33
CA PHE A 219 -14.64 -14.06 -12.00
C PHE A 219 -15.64 -14.65 -10.99
N VAL A 220 -16.86 -14.09 -10.90
CA VAL A 220 -17.90 -14.62 -10.00
C VAL A 220 -18.20 -16.07 -10.32
N ASP A 221 -18.42 -16.41 -11.59
CA ASP A 221 -18.68 -17.78 -12.03
C ASP A 221 -17.55 -18.74 -11.63
N ALA A 222 -16.29 -18.34 -11.83
CA ALA A 222 -15.12 -19.16 -11.50
C ALA A 222 -15.03 -19.40 -9.99
N VAL A 223 -15.13 -18.34 -9.18
CA VAL A 223 -15.05 -18.45 -7.71
C VAL A 223 -16.19 -19.31 -7.17
N ARG A 224 -17.45 -19.01 -7.54
CA ARG A 224 -18.63 -19.73 -7.03
C ARG A 224 -18.60 -21.21 -7.40
N ALA A 225 -18.08 -21.56 -8.58
CA ALA A 225 -17.97 -22.96 -9.04
C ALA A 225 -17.02 -23.83 -8.19
N THR A 226 -16.12 -23.23 -7.40
CA THR A 226 -15.21 -24.00 -6.53
C THR A 226 -15.86 -24.56 -5.26
N GLY A 227 -17.09 -24.12 -4.92
CA GLY A 227 -17.83 -24.62 -3.76
C GLY A 227 -17.21 -24.24 -2.41
N GLY A 228 -17.58 -24.95 -1.34
CA GLY A 228 -17.13 -24.63 0.02
C GLY A 228 -17.56 -23.23 0.46
N ASN A 229 -16.72 -22.53 1.23
CA ASN A 229 -17.04 -21.17 1.67
C ASN A 229 -17.12 -20.16 0.51
N ASN A 230 -16.53 -20.47 -0.65
CA ASN A 230 -16.59 -19.59 -1.82
C ASN A 230 -18.00 -19.46 -2.39
N VAL A 231 -18.98 -20.27 -2.00
CA VAL A 231 -20.39 -20.05 -2.39
C VAL A 231 -20.97 -18.78 -1.76
N ASN A 232 -20.48 -18.35 -0.60
CA ASN A 232 -20.95 -17.15 0.12
C ASN A 232 -19.83 -16.14 0.42
N ARG A 233 -18.59 -16.37 -0.03
CA ARG A 233 -17.50 -15.39 0.11
C ARG A 233 -17.90 -14.05 -0.48
N ASN A 234 -17.65 -12.97 0.25
CA ASN A 234 -17.83 -11.62 -0.26
C ASN A 234 -16.81 -11.36 -1.39
N LEU A 235 -17.30 -10.93 -2.55
CA LEU A 235 -16.49 -10.65 -3.74
C LEU A 235 -16.57 -9.16 -4.09
N VAL A 236 -15.47 -8.63 -4.62
CA VAL A 236 -15.30 -7.23 -5.01
C VAL A 236 -15.09 -7.16 -6.52
N VAL A 237 -15.79 -6.25 -7.19
CA VAL A 237 -15.59 -5.96 -8.62
C VAL A 237 -15.27 -4.48 -8.82
N ASN A 238 -14.32 -4.20 -9.71
CA ASN A 238 -13.86 -2.83 -9.94
C ASN A 238 -14.56 -2.19 -11.15
N THR A 239 -14.72 -0.88 -11.12
CA THR A 239 -15.10 -0.11 -12.31
C THR A 239 -13.97 -0.09 -13.34
N TYR A 240 -14.26 0.37 -14.56
CA TYR A 240 -13.21 0.64 -15.55
C TYR A 240 -12.12 1.54 -14.95
N ALA A 241 -10.85 1.16 -15.09
CA ALA A 241 -9.69 1.84 -14.51
C ALA A 241 -9.77 2.08 -12.98
N ALA A 242 -10.61 1.32 -12.26
CA ALA A 242 -11.05 1.64 -10.89
C ALA A 242 -11.52 3.10 -10.73
N SER A 243 -11.98 3.75 -11.81
CA SER A 243 -12.31 5.17 -11.76
C SER A 243 -13.51 5.43 -10.84
N CYS A 244 -13.32 6.38 -9.92
CA CYS A 244 -14.33 6.87 -8.98
C CYS A 244 -15.40 7.77 -9.62
N GLY A 245 -15.21 8.17 -10.87
CA GLY A 245 -16.08 9.11 -11.58
C GLY A 245 -16.11 10.50 -10.97
N SER A 246 -15.02 10.93 -10.32
CA SER A 246 -14.83 12.29 -9.81
C SER A 246 -14.67 13.34 -10.93
N GLY A 247 -14.86 14.62 -10.59
CA GLY A 247 -14.68 15.76 -11.50
C GLY A 247 -15.90 16.13 -12.35
N SER A 248 -15.78 17.19 -13.15
CA SER A 248 -16.85 17.69 -14.03
C SER A 248 -16.33 18.26 -15.37
N TRP A 249 -15.07 18.01 -15.69
CA TRP A 249 -14.41 18.56 -16.88
C TRP A 249 -14.76 17.80 -18.18
N ASN A 250 -15.38 16.63 -18.06
CA ASN A 250 -15.90 15.87 -19.20
C ASN A 250 -17.18 15.10 -18.82
N THR A 251 -18.11 15.01 -19.77
CA THR A 251 -19.41 14.35 -19.56
C THR A 251 -19.31 12.83 -19.39
N HIS A 252 -18.22 12.22 -19.86
CA HIS A 252 -18.01 10.77 -19.80
C HIS A 252 -17.39 10.27 -18.48
N LEU A 253 -17.04 11.18 -17.56
CA LEU A 253 -16.44 10.82 -16.26
C LEU A 253 -17.30 9.86 -15.43
N GLN A 254 -18.62 9.86 -15.60
CA GLN A 254 -19.52 8.98 -14.86
C GLN A 254 -19.80 7.65 -15.58
N GLU A 255 -19.27 7.45 -16.79
CA GLU A 255 -19.49 6.21 -17.54
C GLU A 255 -18.92 4.97 -16.84
N PRO A 256 -17.72 4.98 -16.22
CA PRO A 256 -17.23 3.83 -15.45
C PRO A 256 -18.21 3.36 -14.36
N LEU A 257 -18.95 4.28 -13.74
CA LEU A 257 -19.96 3.97 -12.73
C LEU A 257 -21.28 3.52 -13.38
N SER A 258 -21.80 4.30 -14.32
CA SER A 258 -23.12 4.09 -14.91
C SER A 258 -23.19 2.94 -15.92
N LYS A 259 -22.05 2.53 -16.50
CA LYS A 259 -21.95 1.44 -17.47
C LYS A 259 -21.50 0.11 -16.86
N LEU A 260 -21.06 0.11 -15.60
CA LEU A 260 -20.75 -1.13 -14.89
C LEU A 260 -22.04 -1.94 -14.71
N THR A 261 -22.07 -3.13 -15.29
CA THR A 261 -23.10 -4.13 -14.96
C THR A 261 -22.56 -4.98 -13.82
N VAL A 262 -23.14 -4.82 -12.62
CA VAL A 262 -22.81 -5.68 -11.48
C VAL A 262 -23.14 -7.13 -11.82
N PRO A 263 -22.22 -8.10 -11.61
CA PRO A 263 -22.46 -9.49 -11.96
C PRO A 263 -23.72 -10.07 -11.32
N THR A 264 -24.34 -11.00 -12.04
CA THR A 264 -25.34 -11.87 -11.43
C THR A 264 -24.62 -12.88 -10.53
N ASP A 265 -25.00 -12.91 -9.26
CA ASP A 265 -24.39 -13.78 -8.26
C ASP A 265 -25.47 -14.68 -7.64
N PRO A 266 -25.30 -16.02 -7.63
CA PRO A 266 -26.19 -16.90 -6.86
C PRO A 266 -26.16 -16.62 -5.35
N ALA A 267 -25.08 -16.04 -4.84
CA ALA A 267 -24.97 -15.63 -3.44
C ALA A 267 -25.70 -14.30 -3.22
N THR A 268 -26.70 -14.28 -2.34
CA THR A 268 -27.49 -13.06 -2.08
C THR A 268 -26.68 -12.08 -1.24
N ASN A 269 -26.55 -10.83 -1.68
CA ASN A 269 -25.88 -9.74 -0.96
C ASN A 269 -24.38 -9.95 -0.67
N HIS A 270 -23.65 -10.64 -1.56
CA HIS A 270 -22.21 -10.92 -1.40
C HIS A 270 -21.31 -10.29 -2.47
N ILE A 271 -21.79 -9.26 -3.19
CA ILE A 271 -21.02 -8.46 -4.16
C ILE A 271 -20.83 -7.02 -3.67
N MET A 272 -19.62 -6.51 -3.82
CA MET A 272 -19.21 -5.12 -3.57
C MET A 272 -18.65 -4.49 -4.85
N VAL A 273 -18.76 -3.17 -4.98
CA VAL A 273 -18.10 -2.40 -6.04
C VAL A 273 -16.93 -1.60 -5.48
N GLN A 274 -15.80 -1.58 -6.17
CA GLN A 274 -14.61 -0.84 -5.75
C GLN A 274 -14.16 0.20 -6.78
N VAL A 275 -13.66 1.31 -6.26
CA VAL A 275 -13.07 2.44 -7.00
C VAL A 275 -11.85 2.97 -6.25
N HIS A 276 -11.00 3.75 -6.92
CA HIS A 276 -9.81 4.42 -6.38
C HIS A 276 -9.91 5.94 -6.55
N ASP A 277 -9.25 6.71 -5.68
CA ASP A 277 -9.24 8.18 -5.76
C ASP A 277 -7.95 8.82 -5.26
N TYR A 278 -7.34 9.66 -6.10
CA TYR A 278 -6.09 10.38 -5.83
C TYR A 278 -6.22 11.86 -6.26
N PRO A 279 -6.97 12.69 -5.53
CA PRO A 279 -7.24 14.06 -5.94
C PRO A 279 -5.98 14.94 -5.83
N ASN A 280 -5.93 15.98 -6.67
CA ASN A 280 -4.91 17.03 -6.54
C ASN A 280 -5.34 18.03 -5.45
N ILE A 281 -4.51 18.19 -4.42
CA ILE A 281 -4.76 19.08 -3.28
C ILE A 281 -3.90 20.36 -3.29
N GLU A 282 -3.15 20.62 -4.37
CA GLU A 282 -2.24 21.79 -4.49
C GLU A 282 -2.94 23.13 -4.27
N ASN A 283 -4.22 23.24 -4.65
CA ASN A 283 -5.03 24.45 -4.52
C ASN A 283 -5.79 24.54 -3.19
N GLY A 284 -5.42 23.73 -2.20
CA GLY A 284 -6.04 23.71 -0.88
C GLY A 284 -7.28 22.81 -0.80
N ILE A 285 -7.88 22.75 0.39
CA ILE A 285 -8.87 21.72 0.72
C ILE A 285 -10.30 22.01 0.20
N THR A 286 -10.65 23.29 0.00
CA THR A 286 -12.06 23.69 -0.22
C THR A 286 -12.65 23.05 -1.49
N SER A 287 -11.92 23.09 -2.61
CA SER A 287 -12.37 22.45 -3.85
C SER A 287 -12.43 20.93 -3.72
N VAL A 288 -11.45 20.35 -3.03
CA VAL A 288 -11.33 18.90 -2.81
C VAL A 288 -12.52 18.37 -1.99
N LYS A 289 -12.99 19.11 -0.98
CA LYS A 289 -14.21 18.74 -0.23
C LYS A 289 -15.44 18.66 -1.12
N ASN A 290 -15.63 19.67 -1.97
CA ASN A 290 -16.74 19.68 -2.93
C ASN A 290 -16.63 18.53 -3.94
N GLU A 291 -15.40 18.21 -4.35
CA GLU A 291 -15.12 17.09 -5.25
C GLU A 291 -15.49 15.75 -4.59
N ILE A 292 -15.06 15.54 -3.34
CA ILE A 292 -15.41 14.36 -2.52
C ILE A 292 -16.93 14.23 -2.34
N ASP A 293 -17.61 15.31 -1.98
CA ASP A 293 -19.07 15.29 -1.79
C ASP A 293 -19.80 14.90 -3.09
N ASN A 294 -19.40 15.47 -4.23
CA ASN A 294 -19.97 15.15 -5.53
C ASN A 294 -19.68 13.70 -5.95
N MET A 295 -18.47 13.22 -5.70
CA MET A 295 -18.04 11.86 -5.97
C MET A 295 -18.89 10.85 -5.17
N ILE A 296 -19.01 11.04 -3.86
CA ILE A 296 -19.81 10.15 -3.00
C ILE A 296 -21.30 10.21 -3.34
N ASN A 297 -21.84 11.38 -3.72
CA ASN A 297 -23.22 11.48 -4.20
C ASN A 297 -23.46 10.63 -5.47
N ARG A 298 -22.46 10.54 -6.37
CA ARG A 298 -22.54 9.66 -7.56
C ARG A 298 -22.48 8.20 -7.15
N TRP A 299 -21.58 7.82 -6.24
CA TRP A 299 -21.53 6.47 -5.68
C TRP A 299 -22.87 6.05 -5.07
N ASN A 300 -23.51 6.95 -4.32
CA ASN A 300 -24.82 6.73 -3.77
C ASN A 300 -25.89 6.52 -4.86
N THR A 301 -25.88 7.36 -5.91
CA THR A 301 -26.81 7.28 -7.04
C THR A 301 -26.68 5.96 -7.81
N TYR A 302 -25.45 5.53 -8.09
CA TYR A 302 -25.21 4.37 -8.95
C TYR A 302 -25.25 3.04 -8.19
N PHE A 303 -24.84 3.00 -6.92
CA PHE A 303 -24.63 1.76 -6.18
C PHE A 303 -25.28 1.75 -4.78
N ILE A 304 -24.90 2.67 -3.88
CA ILE A 304 -25.22 2.53 -2.44
C ILE A 304 -26.73 2.57 -2.18
N SER A 305 -27.45 3.51 -2.81
CA SER A 305 -28.93 3.59 -2.68
C SER A 305 -29.67 2.39 -3.26
N LYS A 306 -29.00 1.56 -4.08
CA LYS A 306 -29.52 0.32 -4.65
C LYS A 306 -29.12 -0.93 -3.84
N GLY A 307 -28.51 -0.74 -2.67
CA GLY A 307 -28.07 -1.82 -1.79
C GLY A 307 -26.75 -2.46 -2.21
N ILE A 308 -25.99 -1.86 -3.13
CA ILE A 308 -24.67 -2.35 -3.55
C ILE A 308 -23.60 -1.62 -2.72
N PRO A 309 -22.94 -2.30 -1.77
CA PRO A 309 -21.92 -1.69 -0.93
C PRO A 309 -20.66 -1.37 -1.73
N MET A 310 -19.89 -0.39 -1.24
CA MET A 310 -18.70 0.10 -1.95
C MET A 310 -17.44 0.11 -1.09
N ILE A 311 -16.30 -0.04 -1.76
CA ILE A 311 -14.96 0.11 -1.21
C ILE A 311 -14.22 1.20 -1.99
N LEU A 312 -13.59 2.13 -1.27
CA LEU A 312 -12.52 2.98 -1.80
C LEU A 312 -11.20 2.22 -1.62
N GLY A 313 -10.84 1.43 -2.64
CA GLY A 313 -9.81 0.38 -2.59
C GLY A 313 -8.38 0.88 -2.53
N GLU A 314 -8.18 2.08 -3.05
CA GLU A 314 -6.95 2.83 -2.93
C GLU A 314 -7.30 4.30 -2.86
N TRP A 315 -6.63 5.01 -1.96
CA TRP A 315 -6.67 6.46 -1.95
C TRP A 315 -5.40 7.05 -1.37
N GLY A 316 -5.13 8.26 -1.83
CA GLY A 316 -3.99 9.09 -1.44
C GLY A 316 -4.17 10.46 -2.06
N THR A 317 -3.08 11.13 -2.41
CA THR A 317 -3.15 12.38 -3.19
C THR A 317 -2.42 12.20 -4.52
N ALA A 318 -2.72 13.03 -5.51
CA ALA A 318 -2.10 12.96 -6.84
C ALA A 318 -0.56 13.11 -6.82
N ASN A 319 0.01 13.63 -5.73
CA ASN A 319 1.45 13.79 -5.54
C ASN A 319 2.12 12.60 -4.83
N VAL A 320 1.44 11.46 -4.68
CA VAL A 320 2.00 10.28 -4.02
C VAL A 320 3.25 9.75 -4.74
N ASP A 321 3.30 9.86 -6.08
CA ASP A 321 4.38 9.32 -6.93
C ASP A 321 4.91 10.30 -8.01
N LYS A 322 4.89 11.63 -7.81
CA LYS A 322 5.36 12.60 -8.84
C LYS A 322 6.86 12.51 -9.17
N GLY A 323 7.64 11.66 -8.48
CA GLY A 323 9.02 11.34 -8.84
C GLY A 323 10.07 12.42 -8.52
N ASP A 324 9.68 13.52 -7.87
CA ASP A 324 10.60 14.55 -7.34
C ASP A 324 11.14 14.21 -5.93
N GLY A 325 10.73 13.06 -5.39
CA GLY A 325 11.10 12.56 -4.07
C GLY A 325 10.34 13.21 -2.92
N LYS A 326 9.33 14.06 -3.18
CA LYS A 326 8.51 14.70 -2.17
C LYS A 326 7.02 14.49 -2.42
N THR A 327 6.35 13.91 -1.44
CA THR A 327 4.91 13.72 -1.45
C THR A 327 4.19 14.92 -0.86
N ASP A 328 2.85 14.95 -0.95
CA ASP A 328 2.06 15.98 -0.27
C ASP A 328 2.21 15.98 1.25
N TYR A 329 2.62 14.85 1.83
CA TYR A 329 2.99 14.75 3.23
C TYR A 329 4.19 15.66 3.56
N ASP A 330 5.12 15.80 2.62
CA ASP A 330 6.35 16.57 2.81
C ASP A 330 6.16 18.07 2.55
N VAL A 331 5.34 18.43 1.54
CA VAL A 331 5.25 19.82 1.06
C VAL A 331 3.94 20.54 1.42
N ARG A 332 2.90 19.81 1.84
CA ARG A 332 1.57 20.37 2.17
C ARG A 332 0.80 19.53 3.20
N ARG A 333 1.52 19.09 4.24
CA ARG A 333 1.06 18.18 5.32
C ARG A 333 -0.30 18.56 5.92
N ASP A 334 -0.50 19.83 6.28
CA ASP A 334 -1.75 20.28 6.90
C ASP A 334 -2.97 20.12 5.99
N VAL A 335 -2.80 20.34 4.68
CA VAL A 335 -3.88 20.17 3.69
C VAL A 335 -4.14 18.68 3.47
N MET A 336 -3.08 17.86 3.42
CA MET A 336 -3.20 16.41 3.33
C MET A 336 -3.96 15.82 4.53
N PHE A 337 -3.73 16.31 5.75
CA PHE A 337 -4.45 15.84 6.93
C PHE A 337 -5.92 16.26 6.93
N GLN A 338 -6.22 17.48 6.49
CA GLN A 338 -7.61 17.92 6.31
C GLN A 338 -8.33 17.09 5.23
N PHE A 339 -7.61 16.70 4.18
CA PHE A 339 -8.11 15.79 3.14
C PHE A 339 -8.39 14.40 3.70
N ALA A 340 -7.42 13.78 4.37
CA ALA A 340 -7.56 12.46 4.97
C ALA A 340 -8.71 12.40 5.97
N ASP A 341 -8.82 13.41 6.85
CA ASP A 341 -9.92 13.51 7.82
C ASP A 341 -11.28 13.62 7.13
N TYR A 342 -11.40 14.47 6.10
CA TYR A 342 -12.66 14.67 5.41
C TYR A 342 -13.08 13.46 4.57
N MET A 343 -12.16 12.88 3.80
CA MET A 343 -12.41 11.70 2.97
C MET A 343 -12.92 10.53 3.81
N VAL A 344 -12.23 10.22 4.91
CA VAL A 344 -12.61 9.10 5.80
C VAL A 344 -13.97 9.35 6.46
N LYS A 345 -14.23 10.55 6.98
CA LYS A 345 -15.53 10.88 7.59
C LYS A 345 -16.67 10.77 6.58
N LYS A 346 -16.46 11.29 5.37
CA LYS A 346 -17.48 11.25 4.32
C LYS A 346 -17.75 9.83 3.82
N CYS A 347 -16.72 9.01 3.63
CA CYS A 347 -16.90 7.60 3.32
C CYS A 347 -17.65 6.86 4.43
N LYS A 348 -17.32 7.13 5.70
CA LYS A 348 -18.02 6.56 6.86
C LYS A 348 -19.51 6.92 6.90
N GLU A 349 -19.88 8.16 6.59
CA GLU A 349 -21.29 8.62 6.51
C GLU A 349 -22.12 7.78 5.52
N TYR A 350 -21.48 7.24 4.47
CA TYR A 350 -22.12 6.44 3.42
C TYR A 350 -21.79 4.94 3.49
N HIS A 351 -21.18 4.48 4.60
CA HIS A 351 -20.76 3.09 4.79
C HIS A 351 -19.83 2.56 3.67
N VAL A 352 -18.87 3.39 3.26
CA VAL A 352 -17.79 3.01 2.34
C VAL A 352 -16.52 2.74 3.14
N ALA A 353 -15.96 1.54 3.00
CA ALA A 353 -14.65 1.21 3.57
C ALA A 353 -13.55 1.90 2.75
N THR A 354 -12.48 2.35 3.39
CA THR A 354 -11.38 3.04 2.71
C THR A 354 -10.05 2.36 2.95
N PHE A 355 -9.20 2.25 1.94
CA PHE A 355 -7.90 1.59 2.03
C PHE A 355 -6.80 2.56 1.57
N TYR A 356 -6.04 3.11 2.51
CA TYR A 356 -4.99 4.07 2.19
C TYR A 356 -3.85 3.39 1.42
N TRP A 357 -3.33 4.02 0.36
CA TRP A 357 -2.27 3.45 -0.47
C TRP A 357 -0.88 3.65 0.13
N MET A 358 -0.20 2.55 0.46
CA MET A 358 1.18 2.54 0.98
C MET A 358 1.37 3.55 2.12
N GLY A 359 2.50 4.26 2.18
CA GLY A 359 2.80 5.21 3.25
C GLY A 359 2.65 4.58 4.63
N LEU A 360 2.43 5.41 5.65
CA LEU A 360 2.29 5.03 7.06
C LEU A 360 3.55 4.35 7.63
N SER A 361 3.81 3.11 7.21
CA SER A 361 5.04 2.35 7.40
C SER A 361 5.54 1.85 6.04
N ASP A 362 6.67 2.37 5.58
CA ASP A 362 7.17 2.10 4.24
C ASP A 362 8.67 1.75 4.19
N GLY A 363 9.06 0.91 3.23
CA GLY A 363 10.45 0.47 3.04
C GLY A 363 11.03 -0.16 4.30
N ILE A 364 12.21 0.31 4.73
CA ILE A 364 12.94 -0.23 5.89
C ILE A 364 12.15 -0.15 7.21
N PHE A 365 11.20 0.77 7.34
CA PHE A 365 10.42 0.92 8.57
C PHE A 365 9.48 -0.28 8.80
N ARG A 366 9.17 -1.04 7.75
CA ARG A 366 8.45 -2.32 7.83
C ARG A 366 9.30 -3.46 8.43
N ILE A 367 10.64 -3.35 8.45
CA ILE A 367 11.55 -4.40 8.99
C ILE A 367 11.43 -4.49 10.52
N GLN A 368 11.36 -3.35 11.19
CA GLN A 368 11.31 -3.24 12.66
C GLN A 368 9.94 -2.68 13.12
N PRO A 369 8.84 -3.14 12.50
CA PRO A 369 7.55 -2.46 12.39
C PRO A 369 7.39 -1.17 13.20
N ILE A 370 7.65 -0.04 12.53
CA ILE A 370 7.38 1.31 13.03
C ILE A 370 6.77 2.18 11.92
N PHE A 371 6.08 3.24 12.31
CA PHE A 371 5.54 4.25 11.41
C PHE A 371 6.60 5.33 11.09
N ASN A 372 6.79 5.61 9.82
CA ASN A 372 7.48 6.83 9.35
C ASN A 372 6.50 7.99 9.08
N GLN A 373 5.19 7.71 9.05
CA GLN A 373 4.13 8.72 9.00
C GLN A 373 3.09 8.51 10.12
N PRO A 374 3.50 8.52 11.40
CA PRO A 374 2.64 8.14 12.53
C PRO A 374 1.45 9.09 12.73
N ASP A 375 1.58 10.36 12.35
CA ASP A 375 0.52 11.35 12.52
C ASP A 375 -0.50 11.33 11.39
N LEU A 376 -0.09 10.93 10.18
CA LEU A 376 -1.05 10.56 9.12
C LEU A 376 -1.86 9.33 9.54
N ALA A 377 -1.22 8.29 10.08
CA ALA A 377 -1.91 7.11 10.60
C ALA A 377 -2.91 7.49 11.70
N GLN A 378 -2.50 8.33 12.67
CA GLN A 378 -3.39 8.88 13.69
C GLN A 378 -4.55 9.69 13.11
N THR A 379 -4.31 10.50 12.08
CA THR A 379 -5.34 11.31 11.42
C THR A 379 -6.43 10.43 10.81
N ILE A 380 -6.03 9.40 10.06
CA ILE A 380 -6.95 8.44 9.42
C ILE A 380 -7.77 7.69 10.48
N VAL A 381 -7.10 7.17 11.51
CA VAL A 381 -7.76 6.38 12.58
C VAL A 381 -8.70 7.27 13.40
N ASN A 382 -8.29 8.49 13.75
CA ASN A 382 -9.12 9.44 14.47
C ASN A 382 -10.36 9.85 13.64
N ALA A 383 -10.21 10.04 12.33
CA ALA A 383 -11.31 10.40 11.46
C ALA A 383 -12.42 9.34 11.45
N TYR A 384 -12.05 8.06 11.54
CA TYR A 384 -13.01 6.96 11.61
C TYR A 384 -13.52 6.71 13.03
N HIS A 385 -12.64 6.55 14.02
CA HIS A 385 -13.03 6.12 15.38
C HIS A 385 -13.39 7.27 16.31
N GLY A 386 -13.08 8.52 15.93
CA GLY A 386 -13.29 9.72 16.76
C GLY A 386 -12.28 9.89 17.89
N SER A 387 -11.31 8.97 18.03
CA SER A 387 -10.22 9.03 19.00
C SER A 387 -9.06 8.14 18.55
N THR A 388 -7.84 8.47 19.01
CA THR A 388 -6.66 7.60 18.92
C THR A 388 -6.36 6.88 20.23
N SER A 389 -7.18 7.07 21.26
CA SER A 389 -6.95 6.49 22.59
C SER A 389 -6.99 4.96 22.55
N GLY A 390 -5.95 4.33 23.09
CA GLY A 390 -5.81 2.87 23.13
C GLY A 390 -5.12 2.25 21.91
N TYR A 391 -4.83 3.03 20.87
CA TYR A 391 -4.03 2.60 19.72
C TYR A 391 -2.54 2.93 19.88
N LYS A 392 -1.69 2.21 19.15
CA LYS A 392 -0.23 2.35 19.20
C LYS A 392 0.33 2.79 17.86
N TYR A 393 1.26 3.74 17.90
CA TYR A 393 1.95 4.27 16.72
C TYR A 393 3.46 4.30 16.98
N PRO A 394 4.11 3.12 17.11
CA PRO A 394 5.53 3.08 17.40
C PRO A 394 6.32 3.76 16.27
N THR A 395 7.35 4.50 16.66
CA THR A 395 8.21 5.32 15.79
C THR A 395 9.68 4.96 16.05
N ILE A 396 10.59 5.56 15.29
CA ILE A 396 12.03 5.46 15.56
C ILE A 396 12.43 5.93 16.96
N ALA A 397 11.64 6.80 17.60
CA ALA A 397 11.88 7.22 18.99
C ALA A 397 11.71 6.05 19.98
N ASP A 398 10.76 5.17 19.71
CA ASP A 398 10.48 4.00 20.55
C ASP A 398 11.56 2.92 20.42
N THR A 399 12.43 3.02 19.41
CA THR A 399 13.57 2.12 19.22
C THR A 399 14.87 2.64 19.84
N GLY A 400 14.84 3.83 20.46
CA GLY A 400 16.04 4.48 20.99
C GLY A 400 16.96 5.05 19.91
N GLY A 401 16.42 5.36 18.72
CA GLY A 401 17.22 5.86 17.60
C GLY A 401 17.99 4.75 16.89
N VAL A 402 17.38 3.57 16.76
CA VAL A 402 17.99 2.39 16.13
C VAL A 402 17.07 1.86 15.03
N LEU A 403 17.59 1.74 13.81
CA LEU A 403 16.90 1.18 12.65
C LEU A 403 17.61 -0.07 12.15
N ASN A 404 16.90 -1.19 12.12
CA ASN A 404 17.34 -2.36 11.37
C ASN A 404 17.17 -2.12 9.85
N CYS A 405 18.24 -2.27 9.09
CA CYS A 405 18.26 -2.06 7.65
C CYS A 405 18.43 -3.37 6.87
N LEU A 406 18.43 -4.53 7.55
CA LEU A 406 18.56 -5.83 6.92
C LEU A 406 17.55 -6.82 7.51
N GLN A 407 16.65 -7.32 6.66
CA GLN A 407 15.63 -8.29 7.07
C GLN A 407 16.14 -9.74 7.05
N LYS A 408 16.97 -10.07 6.06
CA LYS A 408 17.57 -11.40 5.88
C LYS A 408 19.04 -11.24 5.56
N GLU A 409 19.87 -12.15 6.06
CA GLU A 409 21.30 -12.16 5.76
C GLU A 409 21.51 -12.24 4.24
N LYS A 410 22.54 -11.53 3.74
CA LYS A 410 22.85 -11.50 2.32
C LYS A 410 24.34 -11.61 2.07
N THR A 411 24.72 -12.61 1.27
CA THR A 411 26.02 -12.63 0.61
C THR A 411 26.05 -11.53 -0.43
N ILE A 412 26.95 -10.56 -0.25
CA ILE A 412 27.07 -9.43 -1.17
C ILE A 412 27.95 -9.84 -2.35
N GLU A 413 27.49 -9.47 -3.54
CA GLU A 413 28.23 -9.62 -4.78
C GLU A 413 28.29 -8.27 -5.49
N TRP A 414 29.25 -8.09 -6.39
CA TRP A 414 29.31 -6.90 -7.24
C TRP A 414 28.03 -6.79 -8.09
N GLY A 415 27.28 -5.71 -7.91
CA GLY A 415 25.97 -5.49 -8.55
C GLY A 415 24.79 -6.18 -7.87
N SER A 416 25.02 -6.96 -6.80
CA SER A 416 23.97 -7.59 -5.99
C SER A 416 24.26 -7.42 -4.50
N GLY A 417 24.34 -6.16 -4.07
CA GLY A 417 24.55 -5.76 -2.69
C GLY A 417 23.27 -5.69 -1.85
N ILE A 418 23.39 -5.13 -0.64
CA ILE A 418 22.25 -4.66 0.16
C ILE A 418 22.06 -3.16 -0.07
N THR A 419 20.81 -2.71 -0.07
CA THR A 419 20.45 -1.29 -0.20
C THR A 419 19.91 -0.79 1.13
N ILE A 420 20.49 0.29 1.63
CA ILE A 420 19.96 1.05 2.77
C ILE A 420 19.40 2.36 2.21
N THR A 421 18.09 2.53 2.31
CA THR A 421 17.39 3.69 1.73
C THR A 421 17.82 5.00 2.42
N ASN A 422 17.71 6.12 1.70
CA ASN A 422 18.02 7.46 2.23
C ASN A 422 17.29 7.78 3.54
N SER A 423 16.06 7.26 3.70
CA SER A 423 15.25 7.39 4.91
C SER A 423 15.89 6.80 6.17
N ALA A 424 16.80 5.82 6.04
CA ALA A 424 17.60 5.32 7.15
C ALA A 424 18.55 6.39 7.72
N PHE A 425 18.95 7.35 6.89
CA PHE A 425 19.90 8.39 7.24
C PHE A 425 19.18 9.69 7.59
N SER A 426 18.23 10.12 6.76
CA SER A 426 17.51 11.39 6.95
C SER A 426 16.60 11.42 8.19
N SER A 427 16.38 10.28 8.86
CA SER A 427 15.67 10.20 10.15
C SER A 427 16.49 10.70 11.35
N PHE A 428 17.78 10.98 11.19
CA PHE A 428 18.71 11.32 12.27
C PHE A 428 19.33 12.74 12.13
N GLU A 429 19.70 13.33 13.27
CA GLU A 429 20.38 14.62 13.37
C GLU A 429 21.88 14.49 13.09
N ASN A 430 22.38 15.31 12.17
CA ASN A 430 23.81 15.62 11.92
C ASN A 430 24.74 14.45 11.52
N SER A 431 24.59 13.25 12.10
CA SER A 431 25.43 12.08 11.84
C SER A 431 24.76 10.79 12.30
N VAL A 432 25.23 9.65 11.78
CA VAL A 432 24.83 8.31 12.22
C VAL A 432 26.04 7.39 12.35
N LYS A 433 25.84 6.27 13.04
CA LYS A 433 26.73 5.10 12.98
C LYS A 433 25.99 3.97 12.29
N LEU A 434 26.67 3.29 11.37
CA LEU A 434 26.20 2.05 10.80
C LEU A 434 26.95 0.89 11.46
N LYS A 435 26.25 0.04 12.20
CA LYS A 435 26.78 -1.20 12.76
C LYS A 435 26.58 -2.31 11.73
N LEU A 436 27.69 -2.93 11.31
CA LEU A 436 27.66 -4.09 10.44
C LEU A 436 28.15 -5.33 11.19
N THR A 437 27.36 -6.38 11.12
CA THR A 437 27.76 -7.73 11.51
C THR A 437 27.88 -8.56 10.25
N PHE A 438 29.02 -9.21 10.02
CA PHE A 438 29.24 -10.00 8.82
C PHE A 438 30.16 -11.21 9.06
N THR A 439 30.06 -12.20 8.19
CA THR A 439 30.99 -13.33 8.12
C THR A 439 31.69 -13.35 6.77
N VAL A 440 32.93 -13.81 6.76
CA VAL A 440 33.68 -14.05 5.52
C VAL A 440 33.32 -15.43 4.95
N THR A 441 33.11 -15.51 3.63
CA THR A 441 32.80 -16.78 2.93
C THR A 441 34.01 -17.37 2.21
N SER A 442 35.10 -16.62 2.01
CA SER A 442 36.36 -17.12 1.45
C SER A 442 37.59 -16.41 2.02
N ASN A 443 38.71 -17.14 2.18
CA ASN A 443 40.00 -16.57 2.57
C ASN A 443 40.73 -15.85 1.41
N SER A 444 40.12 -15.78 0.21
CA SER A 444 40.60 -14.95 -0.92
C SER A 444 40.32 -13.46 -0.68
N SER A 445 40.52 -12.60 -1.69
CA SER A 445 40.21 -11.15 -1.57
C SER A 445 38.79 -10.94 -1.06
N GLN A 446 38.65 -10.22 0.04
CA GLN A 446 37.39 -9.87 0.67
C GLN A 446 37.24 -8.36 0.54
N ASP A 447 36.12 -7.92 -0.01
CA ASP A 447 35.93 -6.51 -0.28
C ASP A 447 34.51 -6.12 0.08
N ILE A 448 34.38 -5.01 0.82
CA ILE A 448 33.11 -4.34 1.14
C ILE A 448 33.22 -2.90 0.62
N GLN A 449 32.49 -2.62 -0.45
CA GLN A 449 32.32 -1.28 -0.99
C GLN A 449 31.07 -0.62 -0.39
N PHE A 450 31.22 0.64 -0.03
CA PHE A 450 30.14 1.56 0.32
C PHE A 450 30.01 2.59 -0.80
N ASN A 451 28.88 2.60 -1.52
CA ASN A 451 28.57 3.57 -2.57
C ASN A 451 27.15 4.14 -2.42
N ASP A 452 26.84 5.23 -3.14
CA ASP A 452 25.54 5.93 -3.13
C ASP A 452 24.65 5.57 -4.34
N GLY A 453 24.90 4.43 -4.99
CA GLY A 453 24.28 4.02 -6.25
C GLY A 453 25.07 4.42 -7.50
N SER A 454 26.09 5.27 -7.38
CA SER A 454 26.94 5.68 -8.50
C SER A 454 27.99 4.65 -8.93
N TRP A 455 28.15 3.56 -8.17
CA TRP A 455 29.30 2.64 -8.24
C TRP A 455 30.64 3.23 -7.82
N GLU A 456 30.70 4.52 -7.52
CA GLU A 456 31.92 5.19 -7.04
C GLU A 456 32.15 4.93 -5.55
N HIS A 457 33.41 4.81 -5.16
CA HIS A 457 33.77 4.64 -3.76
C HIS A 457 33.52 5.94 -2.98
N LEU A 458 32.74 5.86 -1.89
CA LEU A 458 32.57 7.02 -1.00
C LEU A 458 33.89 7.31 -0.26
N THR A 459 34.43 8.51 -0.45
CA THR A 459 35.57 9.06 0.29
C THR A 459 35.03 9.81 1.52
N GLY A 460 35.55 9.51 2.72
CA GLY A 460 34.96 10.00 3.97
C GLY A 460 34.16 8.97 4.78
N VAL A 461 34.38 7.69 4.51
CA VAL A 461 33.87 6.56 5.30
C VAL A 461 34.97 6.03 6.20
N PHE A 462 34.66 5.78 7.46
CA PHE A 462 35.59 5.27 8.46
C PHE A 462 35.04 3.97 9.05
N VAL A 463 35.88 2.95 9.17
CA VAL A 463 35.55 1.67 9.81
C VAL A 463 36.34 1.58 11.10
N ASP A 464 35.65 1.47 12.22
CA ASP A 464 36.20 1.51 13.58
C ASP A 464 37.17 2.69 13.81
N GLY A 465 36.78 3.85 13.28
CA GLY A 465 37.54 5.10 13.37
C GLY A 465 38.70 5.24 12.37
N THR A 466 38.99 4.21 11.57
CA THR A 466 40.05 4.25 10.56
C THR A 466 39.45 4.59 9.19
N PRO A 467 39.97 5.59 8.45
CA PRO A 467 39.53 5.81 7.07
C PRO A 467 39.71 4.55 6.24
N LYS A 468 38.67 4.12 5.51
CA LYS A 468 38.84 3.00 4.56
C LYS A 468 39.67 3.45 3.35
N GLY A 469 40.25 2.49 2.63
CA GLY A 469 40.79 2.71 1.29
C GLY A 469 39.69 2.90 0.25
N ALA A 470 39.93 2.45 -0.99
CA ALA A 470 38.86 2.38 -2.00
C ALA A 470 37.69 1.53 -1.48
N ASP A 471 37.99 0.33 -0.99
CA ASP A 471 37.07 -0.58 -0.31
C ASP A 471 37.57 -0.94 1.08
N TYR A 472 36.68 -1.48 1.92
CA TYR A 472 37.06 -2.05 3.21
C TYR A 472 37.36 -3.54 3.02
N ASN A 473 38.61 -3.93 3.24
CA ASN A 473 39.04 -5.33 3.27
C ASN A 473 39.09 -5.80 4.73
N PRO A 474 38.19 -6.71 5.16
CA PRO A 474 38.16 -7.16 6.54
C PRO A 474 39.33 -8.06 6.93
N SER A 475 40.06 -8.64 5.95
CA SER A 475 41.15 -9.61 6.19
C SER A 475 40.76 -10.70 7.19
N GLY A 476 39.50 -11.11 7.13
CA GLY A 476 38.87 -12.00 8.08
C GLY A 476 39.10 -13.47 7.74
N THR A 477 38.82 -14.33 8.71
CA THR A 477 38.87 -15.78 8.61
C THR A 477 37.48 -16.32 8.34
N VAL A 478 37.37 -17.28 7.41
CA VAL A 478 36.10 -17.95 7.11
C VAL A 478 35.45 -18.52 8.37
N GLY A 479 34.15 -18.26 8.52
CA GLY A 479 33.35 -18.73 9.66
C GLY A 479 33.44 -17.86 10.92
N THR A 480 34.35 -16.88 10.97
CA THR A 480 34.40 -15.89 12.06
C THR A 480 33.41 -14.76 11.79
N GLU A 481 32.66 -14.38 12.83
CA GLU A 481 31.79 -13.21 12.79
C GLU A 481 32.55 -11.96 13.21
N TYR A 482 32.39 -10.91 12.41
CA TYR A 482 32.99 -9.60 12.61
C TYR A 482 31.91 -8.56 12.87
N ASN A 483 32.16 -7.65 13.80
CA ASN A 483 31.29 -6.55 14.15
C ASN A 483 32.08 -5.26 14.01
N VAL A 484 31.66 -4.39 13.09
CA VAL A 484 32.36 -3.12 12.82
C VAL A 484 31.40 -1.95 12.94
N THR A 485 31.94 -0.79 13.32
CA THR A 485 31.23 0.47 13.33
C THR A 485 31.69 1.34 12.18
N VAL A 486 30.78 1.63 11.26
CA VAL A 486 31.02 2.53 10.13
C VAL A 486 30.49 3.92 10.46
N THR A 487 31.32 4.93 10.30
CA THR A 487 30.96 6.35 10.47
C THR A 487 31.31 7.14 9.21
N PHE A 488 30.68 8.30 9.07
CA PHE A 488 30.75 9.12 7.86
C PHE A 488 31.17 10.54 8.23
N ASP A 489 31.95 11.19 7.37
CA ASP A 489 32.06 12.65 7.44
C ASP A 489 30.74 13.32 7.03
N GLN A 490 30.66 14.64 7.26
CA GLN A 490 29.44 15.40 7.00
C GLN A 490 29.04 15.41 5.52
N SER A 491 30.01 15.38 4.60
CA SER A 491 29.75 15.43 3.16
C SER A 491 29.12 14.12 2.68
N VAL A 492 29.69 12.99 3.10
CA VAL A 492 29.13 11.66 2.83
C VAL A 492 27.76 11.53 3.49
N TYR A 493 27.62 11.90 4.75
CA TYR A 493 26.33 11.83 5.44
C TYR A 493 25.22 12.59 4.68
N ASN A 494 25.50 13.82 4.24
CA ASN A 494 24.54 14.61 3.45
C ASN A 494 24.17 13.92 2.13
N THR A 495 25.12 13.23 1.50
CA THR A 495 24.87 12.43 0.29
C THR A 495 23.97 11.23 0.61
N LEU A 496 24.22 10.51 1.71
CA LEU A 496 23.40 9.37 2.14
C LEU A 496 21.97 9.79 2.49
N CYS A 497 21.78 10.96 3.11
CA CYS A 497 20.45 11.53 3.36
C CYS A 497 19.65 11.81 2.08
N GLN A 498 20.31 11.97 0.93
CA GLN A 498 19.64 12.21 -0.35
C GLN A 498 19.44 10.91 -1.12
N LYS A 499 20.47 10.06 -1.20
CA LYS A 499 20.52 8.92 -2.13
C LYS A 499 20.43 7.56 -1.45
N GLY A 500 20.71 7.48 -0.16
CA GLY A 500 20.92 6.22 0.54
C GLY A 500 22.30 5.63 0.23
N MET A 501 22.44 4.33 0.48
CA MET A 501 23.69 3.61 0.38
C MET A 501 23.47 2.21 -0.19
N ILE A 502 24.40 1.76 -1.02
CA ILE A 502 24.54 0.36 -1.44
C ILE A 502 25.82 -0.19 -0.79
N ILE A 503 25.70 -1.36 -0.16
CA ILE A 503 26.84 -2.15 0.30
C ILE A 503 26.95 -3.37 -0.60
N GLN A 504 28.01 -3.42 -1.40
CA GLN A 504 28.29 -4.51 -2.32
C GLN A 504 29.76 -4.94 -2.18
N GLY A 505 30.15 -6.03 -2.83
CA GLY A 505 31.51 -6.52 -2.68
C GLY A 505 31.64 -7.97 -3.07
N SER A 506 32.54 -8.69 -2.41
CA SER A 506 32.71 -10.12 -2.64
C SER A 506 33.18 -10.85 -1.39
N ASN A 507 32.87 -12.14 -1.32
CA ASN A 507 33.33 -13.06 -0.27
C ASN A 507 32.90 -12.67 1.16
N VAL A 508 31.80 -11.92 1.29
CA VAL A 508 31.25 -11.45 2.57
C VAL A 508 29.75 -11.72 2.62
N THR A 509 29.26 -12.24 3.75
CA THR A 509 27.84 -12.31 4.07
C THR A 509 27.52 -11.32 5.17
N ILE A 510 26.71 -10.31 4.85
CA ILE A 510 26.19 -9.37 5.85
C ILE A 510 25.08 -10.09 6.61
N LYS A 511 25.27 -10.22 7.92
CA LYS A 511 24.35 -10.87 8.86
C LYS A 511 23.39 -9.86 9.46
N LYS A 512 23.89 -8.64 9.72
CA LYS A 512 23.12 -7.54 10.31
C LYS A 512 23.63 -6.19 9.80
N ALA A 513 22.71 -5.27 9.53
CA ALA A 513 23.02 -3.87 9.27
C ALA A 513 22.06 -3.00 10.07
N VAL A 514 22.60 -2.14 10.95
CA VAL A 514 21.82 -1.28 11.83
C VAL A 514 22.33 0.14 11.73
N VAL A 515 21.44 1.09 11.49
CA VAL A 515 21.77 2.52 11.58
C VAL A 515 21.31 3.03 12.94
N GLU A 516 22.21 3.67 13.69
CA GLU A 516 21.93 4.28 14.99
C GLU A 516 22.37 5.75 15.00
N GLY A 517 21.60 6.60 15.67
CA GLY A 517 21.89 8.03 15.75
C GLY A 517 20.94 8.78 16.68
N THR A 518 21.22 10.06 16.86
CA THR A 518 20.29 10.99 17.52
C THR A 518 19.16 11.30 16.54
N ILE A 519 17.90 11.10 16.92
CA ILE A 519 16.75 11.28 16.03
C ILE A 519 16.51 12.77 15.78
N VAL A 520 16.12 13.14 14.56
CA VAL A 520 15.64 14.50 14.26
C VAL A 520 14.47 14.82 15.20
N SER A 521 14.66 15.76 16.10
CA SER A 521 13.62 16.24 17.02
C SER A 521 12.47 16.92 16.24
N GLY A 522 11.62 16.12 15.63
CA GLY A 522 10.46 16.53 14.84
C GLY A 522 9.13 16.55 15.61
N ILE A 523 9.15 16.42 16.95
CA ILE A 523 8.00 16.78 17.77
C ILE A 523 8.11 18.27 18.04
N THR A 524 7.64 19.10 17.10
CA THR A 524 7.06 20.36 17.54
C THR A 524 5.84 19.96 18.36
N PRO A 525 5.75 20.31 19.67
CA PRO A 525 4.45 20.29 20.32
C PRO A 525 3.52 21.07 19.41
N LEU A 526 2.28 20.61 19.27
CA LEU A 526 1.24 21.41 18.64
C LEU A 526 1.04 22.63 19.55
N VAL A 527 1.88 23.65 19.38
CA VAL A 527 1.63 24.99 19.85
C VAL A 527 0.52 25.43 18.93
N ILE A 528 -0.72 25.19 19.36
CA ILE A 528 -1.85 25.91 18.82
C ILE A 528 -1.52 27.36 19.14
N ASP A 529 -0.95 28.07 18.19
CA ASP A 529 -0.78 29.52 18.25
C ASP A 529 -2.18 30.09 18.13
N ARG A 530 -2.94 30.02 19.22
CA ARG A 530 -4.21 30.73 19.32
C ARG A 530 -3.79 32.19 19.40
N PRO A 531 -4.16 33.03 18.42
CA PRO A 531 -3.91 34.45 18.55
C PRO A 531 -4.44 34.90 19.91
N VAL A 532 -3.59 35.58 20.68
CA VAL A 532 -3.93 36.10 22.00
C VAL A 532 -4.94 37.23 21.79
N ASP A 533 -6.20 36.84 21.69
CA ASP A 533 -7.34 37.73 21.67
C ASP A 533 -7.76 37.93 23.12
N ASN A 534 -7.53 39.12 23.66
CA ASN A 534 -7.95 39.50 25.02
C ASN A 534 -9.49 39.54 25.21
N THR A 535 -10.26 39.00 24.28
CA THR A 535 -11.70 38.79 24.39
C THR A 535 -12.06 37.72 25.43
N TYR A 536 -13.11 38.00 26.19
CA TYR A 536 -13.72 37.05 27.12
C TYR A 536 -14.85 36.28 26.45
N TYR A 537 -14.98 34.99 26.76
CA TYR A 537 -16.09 34.14 26.34
C TYR A 537 -16.84 33.62 27.56
N ASN A 538 -18.17 33.56 27.51
CA ASN A 538 -18.94 32.88 28.55
C ASN A 538 -18.80 31.35 28.41
N LEU A 539 -19.29 30.58 29.39
CA LEU A 539 -19.21 29.10 29.37
C LEU A 539 -20.02 28.43 28.25
N LYS A 540 -20.82 29.20 27.48
CA LYS A 540 -21.53 28.75 26.27
C LYS A 540 -20.77 29.09 24.98
N GLY A 541 -19.54 29.61 25.08
CA GLY A 541 -18.69 29.95 23.93
C GLY A 541 -19.04 31.28 23.25
N GLN A 542 -19.85 32.15 23.87
CA GLN A 542 -20.23 33.44 23.30
C GLN A 542 -19.28 34.54 23.75
N ARG A 543 -18.90 35.43 22.82
CA ARG A 543 -18.06 36.61 23.08
C ARG A 543 -18.75 37.59 24.04
N VAL A 544 -17.99 38.13 25.00
CA VAL A 544 -18.44 39.07 26.03
C VAL A 544 -17.53 40.30 26.01
N THR A 545 -18.10 41.47 25.73
CA THR A 545 -17.35 42.74 25.66
C THR A 545 -17.20 43.44 27.02
N HIS A 546 -18.12 43.17 27.97
CA HIS A 546 -18.13 43.77 29.30
C HIS A 546 -18.40 42.69 30.36
N PRO A 547 -17.39 41.89 30.76
CA PRO A 547 -17.57 40.86 31.78
C PRO A 547 -18.00 41.47 33.11
N GLN A 548 -19.04 40.88 33.73
CA GLN A 548 -19.50 41.21 35.09
C GLN A 548 -19.04 40.11 36.06
N LYS A 549 -19.45 40.15 37.33
CA LYS A 549 -19.12 39.10 38.30
C LYS A 549 -19.52 37.71 37.78
N GLY A 550 -18.55 36.82 37.58
CA GLY A 550 -18.78 35.53 36.91
C GLY A 550 -17.53 34.82 36.42
N ILE A 551 -17.74 33.70 35.72
CA ILE A 551 -16.69 32.84 35.16
C ILE A 551 -16.65 33.01 33.65
N TYR A 552 -15.47 33.27 33.10
CA TYR A 552 -15.22 33.45 31.68
C TYR A 552 -14.03 32.61 31.22
N ILE A 553 -13.92 32.40 29.91
CA ILE A 553 -12.75 31.83 29.25
C ILE A 553 -12.04 32.95 28.49
N GLN A 554 -10.74 33.13 28.74
CA GLN A 554 -9.88 34.04 27.98
C GLN A 554 -8.60 33.29 27.65
N ASN A 555 -8.20 33.27 26.38
CA ASN A 555 -7.00 32.55 25.92
C ASN A 555 -6.94 31.08 26.39
N GLY A 556 -8.09 30.40 26.41
CA GLY A 556 -8.21 29.01 26.85
C GLY A 556 -8.12 28.78 28.37
N LYS A 557 -8.02 29.85 29.18
CA LYS A 557 -7.98 29.76 30.65
C LYS A 557 -9.28 30.27 31.27
N LYS A 558 -9.70 29.62 32.36
CA LYS A 558 -10.84 30.05 33.18
C LYS A 558 -10.43 31.25 34.03
N ILE A 559 -11.14 32.37 33.89
CA ILE A 559 -10.95 33.60 34.67
C ILE A 559 -12.22 33.88 35.47
N VAL A 560 -12.04 34.29 36.73
CA VAL A 560 -13.13 34.64 37.64
C VAL A 560 -13.09 36.14 37.89
N PHE A 561 -14.13 36.85 37.47
CA PHE A 561 -14.39 38.23 37.85
C PHE A 561 -15.14 38.22 39.19
N LYS A 562 -14.51 38.77 40.23
CA LYS A 562 -15.00 38.71 41.62
C LYS A 562 -15.94 39.85 41.98
#